data_AF-A0A2W4RW58-F1
#
_entry.id   AF-A0A2W4RW58-F1
#
_cell.length_a   1.000
_cell.length_b   1.000
_cell.length_c   1.000
_cell.angle_alpha   90.00
_cell.angle_beta   90.00
_cell.angle_gamma   90.00
#
_symmetry.space_group_name_H-M   'P 1'
#
loop_
_entity.id
_entity.type
_entity.pdbx_description
1 polymer ?
#
loop_
_entity_poly.entity_id
_entity_poly.type
_entity_poly.pdbx_seq_one_letter_code
_entity_poly.pdbx_strand_id
1 'polypeptide(L)'
;KRVFASCFGEMMPPLPAPAPFVMNPRSRRHVLKMRAKNRRSFAVLIELAAWRERLAQTLDVPRSRILRDEALYDIANQAPTDTAQLGELRTLSEGFSRSARAREIIEAVKRGLARNPKTLPQIPTGQALPAEATALVDLLRVLLKAAAARNRVAAKLIADTSDLERIAVAEDPDVPALRGWRRELFGEDALRLKRGEVALTVAKGEVVTVPVSRVRQPGN
;
A
#
# COMPACT_ATOMS: atom_id res chain seq x y z
N LYS A 1 -5.72 -15.84 -28.86
CA LYS A 1 -4.41 -16.54 -28.99
C LYS A 1 -3.23 -15.56 -29.19
N ARG A 2 -3.34 -14.50 -30.02
CA ARG A 2 -2.25 -13.51 -30.18
C ARG A 2 -1.96 -12.66 -28.92
N VAL A 3 -3.01 -12.21 -28.22
CA VAL A 3 -2.85 -11.39 -26.99
C VAL A 3 -2.10 -12.15 -25.89
N PHE A 4 -2.46 -13.41 -25.64
CA PHE A 4 -1.84 -14.23 -24.57
C PHE A 4 -0.34 -14.50 -24.79
N ALA A 5 0.09 -14.69 -26.05
CA ALA A 5 1.50 -14.88 -26.38
C ALA A 5 2.34 -13.60 -26.20
N SER A 6 1.75 -12.44 -26.50
CA SER A 6 2.39 -11.13 -26.26
C SER A 6 2.54 -10.83 -24.76
N CYS A 7 1.49 -11.11 -23.96
CA CYS A 7 1.50 -10.92 -22.50
C CYS A 7 2.60 -11.72 -21.79
N PHE A 8 2.90 -12.93 -22.27
CA PHE A 8 3.87 -13.82 -21.61
C PHE A 8 5.31 -13.34 -21.81
N GLY A 9 5.64 -12.80 -23.00
CA GLY A 9 6.98 -12.30 -23.31
C GLY A 9 7.38 -11.06 -22.50
N GLU A 10 6.42 -10.19 -22.16
CA GLU A 10 6.69 -9.01 -21.30
C GLU A 10 6.78 -9.35 -19.81
N MET A 11 6.14 -10.44 -19.36
CA MET A 11 6.05 -10.77 -17.93
C MET A 11 7.27 -11.51 -17.37
N MET A 12 8.07 -12.14 -18.25
CA MET A 12 9.24 -12.94 -17.87
C MET A 12 10.49 -12.45 -18.63
N PRO A 13 11.10 -11.32 -18.21
CA PRO A 13 12.47 -11.03 -18.65
C PRO A 13 13.41 -12.17 -18.25
N PRO A 14 14.48 -12.44 -19.00
CA PRO A 14 15.45 -13.49 -18.65
C PRO A 14 15.98 -13.26 -17.24
N LEU A 15 15.97 -14.32 -16.42
CA LEU A 15 16.42 -14.25 -15.04
C LEU A 15 17.90 -13.84 -15.02
N PRO A 16 18.27 -12.76 -14.30
CA PRO A 16 19.67 -12.43 -14.09
C PRO A 16 20.35 -13.55 -13.29
N ALA A 17 21.64 -13.76 -13.56
CA ALA A 17 22.46 -14.77 -12.88
C ALA A 17 22.29 -14.69 -11.35
N PRO A 18 22.29 -15.84 -10.63
CA PRO A 18 22.05 -15.86 -9.20
C PRO A 18 23.18 -15.11 -8.47
N ALA A 19 22.92 -13.87 -8.08
CA ALA A 19 23.77 -13.14 -7.15
C ALA A 19 23.66 -13.80 -5.75
N PRO A 20 24.73 -13.80 -4.94
CA PRO A 20 24.62 -14.22 -3.55
C PRO A 20 23.52 -13.40 -2.90
N PHE A 21 22.59 -14.08 -2.21
CA PHE A 21 21.48 -13.47 -1.53
C PHE A 21 22.01 -12.63 -0.35
N VAL A 22 22.51 -11.43 -0.63
CA VAL A 22 22.93 -10.46 0.37
C VAL A 22 21.67 -9.80 0.90
N MET A 23 21.24 -10.28 2.06
CA MET A 23 20.01 -9.86 2.71
C MET A 23 20.20 -8.44 3.28
N ASN A 24 20.00 -7.41 2.46
CA ASN A 24 20.22 -6.02 2.87
C ASN A 24 19.12 -5.57 3.88
N PRO A 25 19.50 -5.21 5.14
CA PRO A 25 18.56 -4.82 6.19
C PRO A 25 17.73 -3.57 5.87
N ARG A 26 18.24 -2.68 5.00
CA ARG A 26 17.57 -1.43 4.63
C ARG A 26 16.50 -1.64 3.55
N SER A 27 16.63 -2.69 2.74
CA SER A 27 15.73 -2.96 1.60
C SER A 27 14.46 -3.71 1.97
N ARG A 28 14.42 -4.40 3.12
CA ARG A 28 13.23 -5.11 3.57
C ARG A 28 12.45 -4.28 4.57
N ARG A 29 11.64 -3.34 4.06
CA ARG A 29 10.54 -2.76 4.82
C ARG A 29 9.47 -3.85 4.99
N HIS A 30 9.66 -4.76 5.95
CA HIS A 30 8.55 -5.60 6.36
C HIS A 30 7.46 -4.68 6.90
N VAL A 31 6.32 -4.68 6.19
CA VAL A 31 5.17 -3.82 6.47
C VAL A 31 4.66 -4.17 7.86
N LEU A 32 4.99 -3.33 8.82
CA LEU A 32 4.29 -3.22 10.10
C LEU A 32 2.78 -3.22 9.79
N LYS A 33 2.06 -4.24 10.29
CA LYS A 33 0.64 -4.46 9.96
C LYS A 33 -0.25 -3.27 10.32
N MET A 34 0.12 -2.49 11.34
CA MET A 34 -0.59 -1.27 11.71
C MET A 34 0.12 -0.03 11.20
N ARG A 35 -0.67 0.94 10.75
CA ARG A 35 -0.17 2.22 10.24
C ARG A 35 0.01 3.21 11.39
N ALA A 36 1.08 4.01 11.33
CA ALA A 36 1.26 5.12 12.23
C ALA A 36 0.14 6.15 12.06
N LYS A 37 -0.40 6.68 13.17
CA LYS A 37 -1.52 7.63 13.15
C LYS A 37 -1.16 8.99 12.55
N ASN A 38 0.08 9.44 12.68
CA ASN A 38 0.52 10.75 12.17
C ASN A 38 2.01 10.73 11.78
N ARG A 39 2.49 11.80 11.14
CA ARG A 39 3.90 11.89 10.68
C ARG A 39 4.92 11.81 11.81
N ARG A 40 4.59 12.35 12.99
CA ARG A 40 5.45 12.31 14.17
C ARG A 40 5.62 10.87 14.69
N SER A 41 4.53 10.14 14.87
CA SER A 41 4.58 8.74 15.32
C SER A 41 5.23 7.84 14.28
N PHE A 42 5.06 8.13 12.99
CA PHE A 42 5.76 7.40 11.92
C PHE A 42 7.28 7.60 11.96
N ALA A 43 7.75 8.82 12.24
CA ALA A 43 9.17 9.11 12.40
C ALA A 43 9.80 8.29 13.53
N VAL A 44 9.11 8.23 14.68
CA VAL A 44 9.49 7.41 15.83
C VAL A 44 9.45 5.92 15.50
N LEU A 45 8.39 5.47 14.81
CA LEU A 45 8.22 4.07 14.42
C LEU A 45 9.35 3.57 13.50
N ILE A 46 9.86 4.41 12.59
CA ILE A 46 11.00 4.09 11.73
C ILE A 46 12.25 3.79 12.58
N GLU A 47 12.56 4.65 13.54
CA GLU A 47 13.75 4.49 14.39
C GLU A 47 13.62 3.29 15.33
N LEU A 48 12.43 3.05 15.89
CA LEU A 48 12.15 1.89 16.73
C LEU A 48 12.24 0.59 15.94
N ALA A 49 11.69 0.56 14.73
CA ALA A 49 11.78 -0.61 13.85
C ALA A 49 13.24 -0.91 13.48
N ALA A 50 14.03 0.12 13.17
CA ALA A 50 15.44 -0.03 12.86
C ALA A 50 16.27 -0.50 14.08
N TRP A 51 15.97 0.02 15.27
CA TRP A 51 16.58 -0.46 16.52
C TRP A 51 16.26 -1.94 16.76
N ARG A 52 14.99 -2.33 16.65
CA ARG A 52 14.55 -3.71 16.86
C ARG A 52 15.19 -4.67 15.88
N GLU A 53 15.29 -4.28 14.61
CA GLU A 53 15.92 -5.08 13.56
C GLU A 53 17.41 -5.31 13.85
N ARG A 54 18.16 -4.25 14.22
CA ARG A 54 19.58 -4.40 14.59
C ARG A 54 19.74 -5.36 15.77
N LEU A 55 18.94 -5.19 16.82
CA LEU A 55 19.06 -6.03 18.01
C LEU A 55 18.65 -7.49 17.75
N ALA A 56 17.61 -7.70 16.93
CA ALA A 56 17.18 -9.03 16.50
C ALA A 56 18.27 -9.75 15.69
N GLN A 57 18.96 -9.04 14.80
CA GLN A 57 20.09 -9.57 14.03
C GLN A 57 21.29 -9.90 14.93
N THR A 58 21.66 -8.99 15.84
CA THR A 58 22.79 -9.22 16.76
C THR A 58 22.57 -10.44 17.65
N LEU A 59 21.34 -10.66 18.09
CA LEU A 59 20.99 -11.74 19.01
C LEU A 59 20.51 -13.01 18.29
N ASP A 60 20.43 -12.99 16.96
CA ASP A 60 19.89 -14.05 16.12
C ASP A 60 18.54 -14.60 16.62
N VAL A 61 17.61 -13.68 16.91
CA VAL A 61 16.26 -14.03 17.38
C VAL A 61 15.19 -13.31 16.56
N PRO A 62 13.98 -13.89 16.46
CA PRO A 62 12.86 -13.21 15.83
C PRO A 62 12.59 -11.84 16.46
N ARG A 63 12.28 -10.83 15.64
CA ARG A 63 11.98 -9.46 16.08
C ARG A 63 10.91 -9.37 17.19
N SER A 64 9.92 -10.26 17.17
CA SER A 64 8.86 -10.32 18.18
C SER A 64 9.37 -10.74 19.56
N ARG A 65 10.51 -11.45 19.63
CA ARG A 65 11.21 -11.81 20.86
C ARG A 65 11.87 -10.59 21.52
N ILE A 66 12.31 -9.62 20.71
CA ILE A 66 12.93 -8.38 21.20
C ILE A 66 11.87 -7.46 21.81
N LEU A 67 10.84 -7.14 21.03
CA LEU A 67 9.72 -6.29 21.43
C LEU A 67 8.52 -6.60 20.53
N ARG A 68 7.35 -6.80 21.13
CA ARG A 68 6.11 -7.10 20.39
C ARG A 68 5.68 -5.91 19.54
N ASP A 69 4.97 -6.20 18.45
CA ASP A 69 4.49 -5.17 17.53
C ASP A 69 3.53 -4.20 18.25
N GLU A 70 2.64 -4.68 19.13
CA GLU A 70 1.72 -3.80 19.87
C GLU A 70 2.46 -2.75 20.71
N ALA A 71 3.49 -3.18 21.44
CA ALA A 71 4.32 -2.27 22.24
C ALA A 71 5.10 -1.26 21.39
N LEU A 72 5.59 -1.68 20.21
CA LEU A 72 6.27 -0.80 19.27
C LEU A 72 5.34 0.34 18.81
N TYR A 73 4.06 0.06 18.54
CA TYR A 73 3.09 1.09 18.16
C TYR A 73 2.68 1.98 19.33
N ASP A 74 2.52 1.42 20.52
CA ASP A 74 2.17 2.18 21.72
C ASP A 74 3.26 3.21 22.05
N ILE A 75 4.53 2.77 22.07
CA ILE A 75 5.69 3.66 22.23
C ILE A 75 5.73 4.71 21.11
N ALA A 76 5.49 4.32 19.86
CA ALA A 76 5.51 5.28 18.75
C ALA A 76 4.41 6.34 18.85
N ASN A 77 3.23 5.97 19.37
CA ASN A 77 2.11 6.88 19.52
C ASN A 77 2.25 7.81 20.73
N GLN A 78 2.70 7.30 21.87
CA GLN A 78 2.91 8.10 23.08
C GLN A 78 4.22 8.89 23.06
N ALA A 79 5.21 8.40 22.30
CA ALA A 79 6.54 8.98 22.13
C ALA A 79 7.22 9.37 23.47
N PRO A 80 7.38 8.43 24.42
CA PRO A 80 8.00 8.70 25.71
C PRO A 80 9.46 9.15 25.54
N THR A 81 9.84 10.19 26.27
CA THR A 81 11.17 10.81 26.21
C THR A 81 12.07 10.46 27.39
N ASP A 82 11.51 9.79 28.40
CA ASP A 82 12.22 9.27 29.57
C ASP A 82 11.69 7.89 29.99
N THR A 83 12.43 7.21 30.87
CA THR A 83 12.08 5.86 31.33
C THR A 83 10.86 5.82 32.25
N ALA A 84 10.50 6.92 32.90
CA ALA A 84 9.31 6.97 33.75
C ALA A 84 8.05 6.92 32.88
N GLN A 85 7.98 7.76 31.85
CA GLN A 85 6.92 7.75 30.82
C GLN A 85 6.82 6.40 30.12
N LEU A 86 7.97 5.74 29.85
CA LEU A 86 7.97 4.39 29.29
C LEU A 86 7.32 3.36 30.23
N GLY A 87 7.46 3.55 31.55
CA GLY A 87 6.87 2.67 32.56
C GLY A 87 5.35 2.79 32.70
N GLU A 88 4.75 3.87 32.20
CA GLU A 88 3.30 4.08 32.21
C GLU A 88 2.58 3.29 31.09
N LEU A 89 3.35 2.76 30.13
CA LEU A 89 2.81 2.01 29.01
C LEU A 89 2.31 0.63 29.44
N ARG A 90 0.99 0.42 29.35
CA ARG A 90 0.33 -0.86 29.67
C ARG A 90 0.76 -2.02 28.78
N THR A 91 1.31 -1.73 27.60
CA THR A 91 1.80 -2.74 26.65
C THR A 91 3.15 -3.35 27.04
N LEU A 92 3.84 -2.75 28.01
CA LEU A 92 5.14 -3.22 28.51
C LEU A 92 4.98 -3.97 29.83
N SER A 93 5.86 -4.94 30.07
CA SER A 93 5.88 -5.67 31.34
C SER A 93 6.34 -4.76 32.48
N GLU A 94 5.87 -5.05 33.69
CA GLU A 94 6.33 -4.37 34.89
C GLU A 94 7.85 -4.47 35.02
N GLY A 95 8.50 -3.36 35.39
CA GLY A 95 9.95 -3.27 35.50
C GLY A 95 10.72 -3.13 34.18
N PHE A 96 10.07 -3.15 33.01
CA PHE A 96 10.75 -2.98 31.71
C PHE A 96 11.50 -1.64 31.61
N SER A 97 10.95 -0.58 32.21
CA SER A 97 11.55 0.76 32.27
C SER A 97 12.95 0.82 32.89
N ARG A 98 13.29 -0.17 33.73
CA ARG A 98 14.61 -0.27 34.39
C ARG A 98 15.66 -1.00 33.55
N SER A 99 15.26 -1.59 32.42
CA SER A 99 16.15 -2.38 31.57
C SER A 99 17.14 -1.52 30.78
N ALA A 100 18.27 -2.12 30.36
CA ALA A 100 19.19 -1.46 29.42
C ALA A 100 18.50 -1.10 28.10
N ARG A 101 17.57 -1.96 27.64
CA ARG A 101 16.78 -1.75 26.42
C ARG A 101 15.88 -0.52 26.51
N ALA A 102 15.37 -0.18 27.70
CA ALA A 102 14.56 1.02 27.89
C ALA A 102 15.33 2.28 27.48
N ARG A 103 16.61 2.38 27.85
CA ARG A 103 17.46 3.52 27.47
C ARG A 103 17.64 3.60 25.96
N GLU A 104 17.91 2.47 25.31
CA GLU A 104 18.06 2.41 23.85
C GLU A 104 16.78 2.81 23.10
N ILE A 105 15.63 2.40 23.62
CA ILE A 105 14.30 2.77 23.09
C ILE A 105 14.10 4.27 23.22
N ILE A 106 14.39 4.87 24.38
CA ILE A 106 14.27 6.32 24.57
C ILE A 106 15.15 7.09 23.58
N GLU A 107 16.38 6.63 23.36
CA GLU A 107 17.26 7.25 22.35
C GLU A 107 16.72 7.07 20.93
N ALA A 108 16.09 5.93 20.62
CA ALA A 108 15.40 5.76 19.33
C ALA A 108 14.20 6.70 19.18
N VAL A 109 13.41 6.91 20.25
CA VAL A 109 12.30 7.87 20.25
C VAL A 109 12.80 9.29 20.01
N LYS A 110 13.84 9.72 20.74
CA LYS A 110 14.44 11.05 20.57
C LYS A 110 14.96 11.27 19.15
N ARG A 111 15.67 10.28 18.57
CA ARG A 111 16.08 10.32 17.16
C ARG A 111 14.89 10.49 16.23
N GLY A 112 13.81 9.75 16.47
CA GLY A 112 12.57 9.82 15.69
C GLY A 112 11.91 11.19 15.75
N LEU A 113 11.83 11.78 16.93
CA LEU A 113 11.29 13.12 17.16
C LEU A 113 12.14 14.22 16.50
N ALA A 114 13.46 14.03 16.42
CA ALA A 114 14.38 14.95 15.75
C ALA A 114 14.38 14.84 14.21
N ARG A 115 13.72 13.82 13.62
CA ARG A 115 13.69 13.66 12.16
C ARG A 115 12.90 14.79 11.50
N ASN A 116 13.44 15.31 10.41
CA ASN A 116 12.71 16.28 9.58
C ASN A 116 11.47 15.61 8.95
N PRO A 117 10.24 16.08 9.22
CA PRO A 117 9.01 15.51 8.70
C PRO A 117 8.94 15.44 7.16
N LYS A 118 9.66 16.32 6.46
CA LYS A 118 9.73 16.37 4.99
C LYS A 118 10.53 15.21 4.38
N THR A 119 11.44 14.62 5.14
CA THR A 119 12.28 13.49 4.69
C THR A 119 11.62 12.12 4.91
N LEU A 120 10.48 12.11 5.61
CA LEU A 120 9.75 10.88 5.89
C LEU A 120 9.02 10.41 4.63
N PRO A 121 9.02 9.10 4.34
CA PRO A 121 8.14 8.53 3.33
C PRO A 121 6.70 9.01 3.56
N GLN A 122 5.96 9.28 2.48
CA GLN A 122 4.55 9.61 2.62
C GLN A 122 3.84 8.44 3.32
N ILE A 123 3.22 8.73 4.46
CA ILE A 123 2.24 7.82 5.04
C ILE A 123 1.07 7.83 4.07
N PRO A 124 0.59 6.67 3.58
CA PRO A 124 -0.68 6.62 2.89
C PRO A 124 -1.76 7.00 3.92
N THR A 125 -2.00 8.30 4.06
CA THR A 125 -3.25 8.80 4.61
C THR A 125 -4.31 8.29 3.67
N GLY A 126 -5.00 7.23 4.07
CA GLY A 126 -6.23 6.81 3.43
C GLY A 126 -7.26 7.89 3.68
N GLN A 127 -7.13 9.03 3.00
CA GLN A 127 -8.28 9.90 2.82
C GLN A 127 -9.33 9.01 2.17
N ALA A 128 -10.46 8.84 2.86
CA ALA A 128 -11.58 8.14 2.29
C ALA A 128 -11.92 8.84 0.98
N LEU A 129 -12.08 8.05 -0.08
CA LEU A 129 -12.53 8.58 -1.36
C LEU A 129 -13.88 9.26 -1.17
N PRO A 130 -14.17 10.37 -1.89
CA PRO A 130 -15.53 10.88 -2.00
C PRO A 130 -16.52 9.77 -2.38
N ALA A 131 -17.78 9.90 -1.97
CA ALA A 131 -18.80 8.88 -2.21
C ALA A 131 -18.94 8.58 -3.71
N GLU A 132 -18.83 9.62 -4.55
CA GLU A 132 -18.88 9.56 -6.01
C GLU A 132 -17.70 8.76 -6.58
N ALA A 133 -16.49 9.00 -6.06
CA ALA A 133 -15.30 8.26 -6.47
C ALA A 133 -15.38 6.79 -6.04
N THR A 134 -15.95 6.51 -4.86
CA THR A 134 -16.18 5.14 -4.38
C THR A 134 -17.15 4.39 -5.31
N ALA A 135 -18.26 5.02 -5.71
CA ALA A 135 -19.22 4.44 -6.65
C ALA A 135 -18.57 4.15 -8.02
N LEU A 136 -17.73 5.07 -8.52
CA LEU A 136 -16.98 4.85 -9.75
C LEU A 136 -16.00 3.67 -9.63
N VAL A 137 -15.29 3.53 -8.50
CA VAL A 137 -14.42 2.38 -8.24
C VAL A 137 -15.20 1.06 -8.29
N ASP A 138 -16.43 1.02 -7.79
CA ASP A 138 -17.26 -0.19 -7.87
C ASP A 138 -17.68 -0.51 -9.30
N LEU A 139 -18.03 0.49 -10.12
CA LEU A 139 -18.29 0.29 -11.55
C LEU A 139 -17.04 -0.21 -12.29
N LEU A 140 -15.88 0.38 -12.02
CA LEU A 140 -14.60 -0.06 -12.59
C LEU A 140 -14.27 -1.50 -12.18
N ARG A 141 -14.60 -1.91 -10.95
CA ARG A 141 -14.41 -3.28 -10.48
C ARG A 141 -15.31 -4.27 -11.21
N VAL A 142 -16.55 -3.90 -11.51
CA VAL A 142 -17.45 -4.71 -12.34
C VAL A 142 -16.89 -4.86 -13.75
N LEU A 143 -16.47 -3.74 -14.37
CA LEU A 143 -15.84 -3.75 -15.70
C LEU A 143 -14.58 -4.63 -15.73
N LEU A 144 -13.72 -4.54 -14.71
CA LEU A 144 -12.50 -5.34 -14.59
C LEU A 144 -12.81 -6.83 -14.54
N LYS A 145 -13.81 -7.24 -13.74
CA LYS A 145 -14.24 -8.64 -13.66
C LYS A 145 -14.78 -9.14 -15.01
N ALA A 146 -15.55 -8.31 -15.71
CA ALA A 146 -16.06 -8.64 -17.04
C ALA A 146 -14.93 -8.80 -18.07
N ALA A 147 -13.98 -7.88 -18.09
CA ALA A 147 -12.81 -7.93 -18.95
C ALA A 147 -11.93 -9.16 -18.66
N ALA A 148 -11.71 -9.47 -17.38
CA ALA A 148 -10.99 -10.66 -16.92
C ALA A 148 -11.66 -11.96 -17.38
N ALA A 149 -12.99 -12.06 -17.22
CA ALA A 149 -13.77 -13.22 -17.64
C ALA A 149 -13.69 -13.44 -19.16
N ARG A 150 -13.93 -12.38 -19.96
CA ARG A 150 -13.88 -12.45 -21.44
C ARG A 150 -12.53 -12.92 -21.95
N ASN A 151 -11.44 -12.51 -21.30
CA ASN A 151 -10.07 -12.82 -21.73
C ASN A 151 -9.45 -14.03 -21.02
N ARG A 152 -10.16 -14.64 -20.05
CA ARG A 152 -9.68 -15.75 -19.22
C ARG A 152 -8.35 -15.44 -18.52
N VAL A 153 -8.21 -14.24 -17.98
CA VAL A 153 -7.05 -13.77 -17.22
C VAL A 153 -7.50 -13.40 -15.81
N ALA A 154 -6.66 -13.64 -14.80
CA ALA A 154 -6.96 -13.20 -13.45
C ALA A 154 -7.05 -11.66 -13.36
N ALA A 155 -8.14 -11.13 -12.80
CA ALA A 155 -8.37 -9.69 -12.67
C ALA A 155 -7.18 -8.94 -12.04
N LYS A 156 -6.54 -9.55 -11.04
CA LYS A 156 -5.38 -8.98 -10.33
C LYS A 156 -4.13 -8.81 -11.20
N LEU A 157 -4.02 -9.50 -12.34
CA LEU A 157 -2.93 -9.29 -13.31
C LEU A 157 -3.18 -8.06 -14.20
N ILE A 158 -4.44 -7.68 -14.34
CA ILE A 158 -4.88 -6.56 -15.16
C ILE A 158 -4.83 -5.26 -14.36
N ALA A 159 -5.39 -5.25 -13.14
CA ALA A 159 -5.38 -4.08 -12.25
C ALA A 159 -5.58 -4.50 -10.79
N ASP A 160 -5.05 -3.71 -9.85
CA ASP A 160 -5.36 -3.84 -8.43
C ASP A 160 -6.31 -2.73 -7.93
N THR A 161 -6.74 -2.81 -6.66
CA THR A 161 -7.65 -1.80 -6.09
C THR A 161 -7.05 -0.40 -6.14
N SER A 162 -5.75 -0.24 -5.90
CA SER A 162 -5.07 1.05 -5.92
C SER A 162 -5.10 1.65 -7.32
N ASP A 163 -4.96 0.83 -8.37
CA ASP A 163 -5.11 1.27 -9.76
C ASP A 163 -6.52 1.82 -10.01
N LEU A 164 -7.56 1.12 -9.55
CA LEU A 164 -8.95 1.55 -9.71
C LEU A 164 -9.24 2.87 -9.00
N GLU A 165 -8.76 3.02 -7.77
CA GLU A 165 -8.90 4.26 -6.98
C GLU A 165 -8.19 5.43 -7.68
N ARG A 166 -6.98 5.20 -8.20
CA ARG A 166 -6.22 6.23 -8.92
C ARG A 166 -6.88 6.62 -10.22
N ILE A 167 -7.41 5.65 -10.98
CA ILE A 167 -8.20 5.91 -12.19
C ILE A 167 -9.44 6.73 -11.85
N ALA A 168 -10.15 6.41 -10.77
CA ALA A 168 -11.36 7.13 -10.40
C ALA A 168 -11.09 8.62 -10.09
N VAL A 169 -9.99 8.95 -9.41
CA VAL A 169 -9.73 10.31 -8.91
C VAL A 169 -8.87 11.15 -9.85
N ALA A 170 -7.76 10.63 -10.38
CA ALA A 170 -6.77 11.44 -11.08
C ALA A 170 -7.15 11.72 -12.54
N GLU A 171 -7.01 12.96 -13.01
CA GLU A 171 -7.31 13.35 -14.39
C GLU A 171 -6.47 12.56 -15.40
N ASP A 172 -5.15 12.47 -15.15
CA ASP A 172 -4.21 11.64 -15.91
C ASP A 172 -3.51 10.62 -14.98
N PRO A 173 -4.12 9.43 -14.77
CA PRO A 173 -3.63 8.46 -13.81
C PRO A 173 -2.44 7.66 -14.36
N ASP A 174 -1.27 7.84 -13.77
CA ASP A 174 -0.11 7.02 -14.10
C ASP A 174 -0.16 5.65 -13.38
N VAL A 175 -0.77 4.65 -14.01
CA VAL A 175 -0.94 3.29 -13.46
C VAL A 175 -0.64 2.18 -14.48
N PRO A 176 -0.18 1.00 -14.03
CA PRO A 176 0.06 -0.14 -14.91
C PRO A 176 -1.15 -0.55 -15.75
N ALA A 177 -2.37 -0.41 -15.20
CA ALA A 177 -3.61 -0.74 -15.89
C ALA A 177 -3.85 0.06 -17.19
N LEU A 178 -3.18 1.21 -17.36
CA LEU A 178 -3.28 2.07 -18.53
C LEU A 178 -2.07 1.95 -19.48
N ARG A 179 -1.28 0.88 -19.37
CA ARG A 179 -0.10 0.64 -20.20
C ARG A 179 -0.17 -0.72 -20.90
N GLY A 180 0.36 -0.77 -22.12
CA GLY A 180 0.49 -2.00 -22.92
C GLY A 180 -0.82 -2.77 -23.05
N TRP A 181 -0.74 -4.09 -22.97
CA TRP A 181 -1.90 -4.99 -23.13
C TRP A 181 -3.00 -4.79 -22.07
N ARG A 182 -2.68 -4.26 -20.88
CA ARG A 182 -3.69 -3.98 -19.83
C ARG A 182 -4.62 -2.85 -20.25
N ARG A 183 -4.07 -1.85 -20.97
CA ARG A 183 -4.85 -0.75 -21.53
C ARG A 183 -5.85 -1.27 -22.55
N GLU A 184 -5.40 -2.11 -23.47
CA GLU A 184 -6.25 -2.70 -24.51
C GLU A 184 -7.36 -3.57 -23.92
N LEU A 185 -7.07 -4.30 -22.84
CA LEU A 185 -8.00 -5.26 -22.27
C LEU A 185 -9.03 -4.63 -21.32
N PHE A 186 -8.66 -3.56 -20.61
CA PHE A 186 -9.47 -2.92 -19.57
C PHE A 186 -9.31 -1.40 -19.55
N GLY A 187 -8.07 -0.90 -19.60
CA GLY A 187 -7.77 0.50 -19.31
C GLY A 187 -8.48 1.52 -20.21
N GLU A 188 -8.64 1.22 -21.51
CA GLU A 188 -9.34 2.11 -22.43
C GLU A 188 -10.84 2.21 -22.09
N ASP A 189 -11.51 1.07 -21.88
CA ASP A 189 -12.91 1.06 -21.45
C ASP A 189 -13.11 1.71 -20.07
N ALA A 190 -12.14 1.56 -19.16
CA ALA A 190 -12.15 2.19 -17.85
C ALA A 190 -12.10 3.73 -17.95
N LEU A 191 -11.26 4.26 -18.81
CA LEU A 191 -11.18 5.71 -19.07
C LEU A 191 -12.45 6.24 -19.76
N ARG A 192 -12.97 5.50 -20.74
CA ARG A 192 -14.24 5.85 -21.40
C ARG A 192 -15.40 5.85 -20.40
N LEU A 193 -15.44 4.88 -19.49
CA LEU A 193 -16.45 4.80 -18.44
C LEU A 193 -16.35 5.99 -17.48
N LYS A 194 -15.13 6.33 -17.06
CA LYS A 194 -14.88 7.53 -16.23
C LYS A 194 -15.37 8.81 -16.92
N ARG A 195 -15.15 8.96 -18.22
CA ARG A 195 -15.60 10.12 -19.00
C ARG A 195 -17.09 10.11 -19.33
N GLY A 196 -17.82 9.05 -18.96
CA GLY A 196 -19.25 8.91 -19.27
C GLY A 196 -19.54 8.62 -20.74
N GLU A 197 -18.56 8.10 -21.48
CA GLU A 197 -18.67 7.78 -22.92
C GLU A 197 -19.27 6.39 -23.15
N VAL A 198 -19.25 5.53 -22.11
CA VAL A 198 -19.84 4.19 -22.14
C VAL A 198 -20.65 3.93 -20.87
N ALA A 199 -21.65 3.07 -20.99
CA ALA A 199 -22.40 2.51 -19.87
C ALA A 199 -22.18 0.99 -19.80
N LEU A 200 -22.31 0.43 -18.60
CA LEU A 200 -22.32 -1.02 -18.39
C LEU A 200 -23.75 -1.53 -18.55
N THR A 201 -23.92 -2.59 -19.34
CA THR A 201 -25.18 -3.32 -19.47
C THR A 201 -24.92 -4.82 -19.43
N VAL A 202 -25.97 -5.62 -19.32
CA VAL A 202 -25.89 -7.08 -19.34
C VAL A 202 -26.47 -7.60 -20.65
N ALA A 203 -25.66 -8.33 -21.41
CA ALA A 203 -26.08 -9.01 -22.64
C ALA A 203 -25.69 -10.50 -22.53
N LYS A 204 -26.68 -11.40 -22.67
CA LYS A 204 -26.48 -12.85 -22.57
C LYS A 204 -25.78 -13.29 -21.27
N GLY A 205 -26.06 -12.60 -20.15
CA GLY A 205 -25.44 -12.88 -18.85
C GLY A 205 -24.02 -12.31 -18.67
N GLU A 206 -23.48 -11.61 -19.68
CA GLU A 206 -22.18 -10.96 -19.61
C GLU A 206 -22.31 -9.45 -19.47
N VAL A 207 -21.45 -8.84 -18.66
CA VAL A 207 -21.35 -7.38 -18.59
C VAL A 207 -20.58 -6.87 -19.81
N VAL A 208 -21.20 -5.96 -20.57
CA VAL A 208 -20.64 -5.34 -21.76
C VAL A 208 -20.76 -3.82 -21.69
N THR A 209 -19.88 -3.12 -22.41
CA THR A 209 -19.91 -1.66 -22.54
C THR A 209 -20.75 -1.29 -23.77
N VAL A 210 -21.63 -0.30 -23.63
CA VAL A 210 -22.38 0.30 -24.74
C VAL A 210 -22.07 1.80 -24.82
N PRO A 211 -21.92 2.37 -26.03
CA PRO A 211 -21.71 3.82 -26.17
C PRO A 211 -22.88 4.61 -25.59
N VAL A 212 -22.59 5.73 -24.94
CA VAL A 212 -23.61 6.65 -24.43
C VAL A 212 -23.59 7.95 -25.22
N SER A 213 -24.73 8.29 -25.81
CA SER A 213 -24.95 9.58 -26.44
C SER A 213 -25.09 10.65 -25.36
N ARG A 214 -23.97 11.28 -24.97
CA ARG A 214 -23.82 12.38 -23.99
C ARG A 214 -24.85 12.38 -22.84
N VAL A 215 -24.46 11.81 -21.70
CA VAL A 215 -25.13 12.13 -20.43
C VAL A 215 -24.92 13.61 -20.14
N ARG A 216 -26.00 14.39 -20.07
CA ARG A 216 -25.95 15.78 -19.59
C ARG A 216 -25.45 15.72 -18.14
N GLN A 217 -24.29 16.30 -17.85
CA GLN A 217 -23.75 16.26 -16.49
C GLN A 217 -24.73 16.93 -15.52
N PRO A 218 -24.97 16.37 -14.33
CA PRO A 218 -25.74 17.04 -13.29
C PRO A 218 -24.90 18.22 -12.78
N GLY A 219 -25.19 19.45 -13.23
CA GLY A 219 -24.49 20.65 -12.78
C GLY A 219 -24.35 21.81 -13.77
N ASN A 220 -25.20 21.91 -14.80
CA ASN A 220 -25.34 23.13 -15.60
C ASN A 220 -26.78 23.64 -15.54
#